data_AF-A0A735VYN2-F1
#
_entry.id   AF-A0A735VYN2-F1
#
_cell.length_a   1.000
_cell.length_b   1.000
_cell.length_c   1.000
_cell.angle_alpha   90.00
_cell.angle_beta   90.00
_cell.angle_gamma   90.00
#
_symmetry.space_group_name_H-M   'P 1'
#
loop_
_entity.id
_entity.type
_entity.pdbx_description
1 polymer ?
#
loop_
_entity_poly.entity_id
_entity_poly.type
_entity_poly.pdbx_seq_one_letter_code
_entity_poly.pdbx_strand_id
1 'polypeptide(L)'
;MLSTSAFLSLAMHCAASIHPDISSDIARTESGFNPYAIAEIRPAREHPSTPGHVISHLPGTRNAALHIISRIKSEGRRYSVGLMQITSTNFKHYGVTARDLLDPCINLSVYEKILTDCYQRGGTLKRALSCYYSGNFDTGQRPEAAFNGTSYLRRVGYSPVVTQYAVPAPRDNHTLSPLSLQTSPAEIPARPRLIWPGSVVRGVPSVLRQQQTRTTVWRNYSIPATEEEK
;
A
#
# COMPACT_ATOMS: atom_id res chain seq x y z
N MET A 1 -13.46 1.20 -5.60
CA MET A 1 -12.28 1.59 -4.78
C MET A 1 -12.64 2.87 -4.04
N LEU A 2 -12.14 3.05 -2.82
CA LEU A 2 -12.30 4.29 -2.07
C LEU A 2 -11.30 5.34 -2.58
N SER A 3 -11.68 6.62 -2.53
CA SER A 3 -10.72 7.71 -2.68
C SER A 3 -9.79 7.77 -1.45
N THR A 4 -8.60 8.35 -1.62
CA THR A 4 -7.68 8.57 -0.50
C THR A 4 -8.33 9.38 0.63
N SER A 5 -9.08 10.44 0.29
CA SER A 5 -9.77 11.27 1.28
C SER A 5 -10.83 10.49 2.06
N ALA A 6 -11.65 9.68 1.39
CA ALA A 6 -12.65 8.85 2.04
C ALA A 6 -11.98 7.79 2.94
N PHE A 7 -10.87 7.20 2.48
CA PHE A 7 -10.12 6.25 3.28
C PHE A 7 -9.51 6.90 4.53
N LEU A 8 -8.88 8.08 4.41
CA LEU A 8 -8.28 8.78 5.55
C LEU A 8 -9.34 9.12 6.61
N SER A 9 -10.51 9.59 6.20
CA SER A 9 -11.64 9.83 7.13
C SER A 9 -12.06 8.54 7.85
N LEU A 10 -12.15 7.42 7.14
CA LEU A 10 -12.44 6.12 7.75
C LEU A 10 -11.33 5.67 8.70
N ALA A 11 -10.05 5.84 8.33
CA ALA A 11 -8.92 5.46 9.17
C ALA A 11 -8.90 6.26 10.48
N MET A 12 -9.15 7.57 10.42
CA MET A 12 -9.26 8.42 11.61
C MET A 12 -10.43 8.04 12.52
N HIS A 13 -11.52 7.52 11.95
CA HIS A 13 -12.71 7.13 12.72
C HIS A 13 -12.62 5.70 13.29
N CYS A 14 -12.08 4.76 12.51
CA CYS A 14 -12.18 3.33 12.76
C CYS A 14 -10.85 2.67 13.17
N ALA A 15 -9.74 3.42 13.15
CA ALA A 15 -8.41 2.96 13.53
C ALA A 15 -7.59 4.10 14.16
N ALA A 16 -8.21 4.84 15.08
CA ALA A 16 -7.72 6.13 15.59
C ALA A 16 -6.37 6.06 16.31
N SER A 17 -5.96 4.88 16.80
CA SER A 17 -4.67 4.69 17.49
C SER A 17 -3.49 4.55 16.52
N ILE A 18 -3.74 4.40 15.21
CA ILE A 18 -2.70 4.30 14.18
C ILE A 18 -2.67 5.57 13.33
N HIS A 19 -1.49 6.13 13.12
CA HIS A 19 -1.33 7.30 12.26
C HIS A 19 -1.92 7.04 10.87
N PRO A 20 -2.78 7.94 10.33
CA PRO A 20 -3.55 7.67 9.12
C PRO A 20 -2.68 7.43 7.88
N ASP A 21 -1.47 7.99 7.82
CA ASP A 21 -0.51 7.72 6.73
C ASP A 21 -0.09 6.25 6.70
N ILE A 22 0.18 5.62 7.85
CA ILE A 22 0.55 4.20 7.94
C ILE A 22 -0.61 3.34 7.41
N SER A 23 -1.83 3.64 7.85
CA SER A 23 -3.04 2.97 7.39
C SER A 23 -3.25 3.12 5.88
N SER A 24 -2.98 4.32 5.34
CA SER A 24 -3.10 4.61 3.90
C SER A 24 -2.08 3.84 3.08
N ASP A 25 -0.82 3.78 3.53
CA ASP A 25 0.26 3.09 2.83
C ASP A 25 0.07 1.56 2.83
N ILE A 26 -0.41 1.01 3.94
CA ILE A 26 -0.79 -0.40 4.03
C ILE A 26 -2.00 -0.66 3.13
N ALA A 27 -3.10 0.10 3.25
CA ALA A 27 -4.30 -0.14 2.42
C ALA A 27 -4.01 -0.03 0.92
N ARG A 28 -3.16 0.91 0.50
CA ARG A 28 -2.67 1.03 -0.88
C ARG A 28 -1.93 -0.23 -1.32
N THR A 29 -1.07 -0.76 -0.47
CA THR A 29 -0.25 -1.95 -0.76
C THR A 29 -1.07 -3.24 -0.76
N GLU A 30 -2.01 -3.35 0.18
CA GLU A 30 -2.79 -4.56 0.43
C GLU A 30 -3.97 -4.72 -0.54
N SER A 31 -4.73 -3.66 -0.80
CA SER A 31 -5.98 -3.74 -1.56
C SER A 31 -6.13 -2.71 -2.67
N GLY A 32 -5.22 -1.75 -2.79
CA GLY A 32 -5.41 -0.59 -3.66
C GLY A 32 -6.67 0.19 -3.30
N PHE A 33 -7.02 0.24 -2.01
CA PHE A 33 -8.26 0.83 -1.49
C PHE A 33 -9.56 0.15 -2.00
N ASN A 34 -9.50 -1.12 -2.41
CA ASN A 34 -10.70 -1.89 -2.71
C ASN A 34 -11.22 -2.60 -1.44
N PRO A 35 -12.37 -2.19 -0.87
CA PRO A 35 -12.91 -2.82 0.34
C PRO A 35 -13.40 -4.26 0.11
N TYR A 36 -13.47 -4.70 -1.15
CA TYR A 36 -13.90 -6.03 -1.51
C TYR A 36 -12.77 -6.93 -2.02
N ALA A 37 -11.51 -6.48 -1.91
CA ALA A 37 -10.35 -7.28 -2.30
C ALA A 37 -10.28 -8.59 -1.51
N ILE A 38 -10.00 -9.69 -2.21
CA ILE A 38 -9.81 -11.02 -1.61
C ILE A 38 -8.52 -11.61 -2.16
N ALA A 39 -7.59 -11.98 -1.28
CA ALA A 39 -6.41 -12.75 -1.65
C ALA A 39 -6.62 -14.21 -1.28
N GLU A 40 -6.73 -15.08 -2.26
CA GLU A 40 -6.86 -16.53 -2.08
C GLU A 40 -5.47 -17.17 -1.98
N ILE A 41 -5.21 -17.91 -0.91
CA ILE A 41 -3.93 -18.56 -0.64
C ILE A 41 -4.06 -20.03 -1.01
N ARG A 42 -3.46 -20.43 -2.13
CA ARG A 42 -3.46 -21.83 -2.57
C ARG A 42 -2.35 -22.61 -1.86
N PRO A 43 -2.64 -23.85 -1.41
CA PRO A 43 -1.66 -24.67 -0.74
C PRO A 43 -0.56 -25.11 -1.72
N ALA A 44 0.69 -25.19 -1.23
CA ALA A 44 1.85 -25.51 -2.05
C ALA A 44 1.74 -26.84 -2.81
N ARG A 45 1.00 -27.82 -2.27
CA ARG A 45 0.71 -29.11 -2.92
C ARG A 45 0.02 -28.98 -4.28
N GLU A 46 -0.71 -27.89 -4.48
CA GLU A 46 -1.42 -27.61 -5.73
C GLU A 46 -0.55 -26.84 -6.76
N HIS A 47 0.64 -26.37 -6.34
CA HIS A 47 1.60 -25.69 -7.21
C HIS A 47 3.04 -25.93 -6.74
N PRO A 48 3.61 -27.13 -6.98
CA PRO A 48 4.90 -27.54 -6.41
C PRO A 48 6.08 -26.64 -6.84
N SER A 49 5.99 -26.06 -8.04
CA SER A 49 6.99 -25.16 -8.61
C SER A 49 7.00 -23.77 -7.97
N THR A 50 5.94 -23.40 -7.23
CA THR A 50 5.82 -22.09 -6.56
C THR A 50 5.05 -22.25 -5.24
N PRO A 51 5.73 -22.56 -4.12
CA PRO A 51 5.08 -22.71 -2.83
C PRO A 51 4.29 -21.44 -2.46
N GLY A 52 2.98 -21.60 -2.17
CA GLY A 52 2.13 -20.51 -1.67
C GLY A 52 1.68 -19.51 -2.73
N HIS A 53 1.13 -20.00 -3.85
CA HIS A 53 0.55 -19.13 -4.88
C HIS A 53 -0.67 -18.36 -4.33
N VAL A 54 -0.61 -17.02 -4.44
CA VAL A 54 -1.72 -16.12 -4.06
C VAL A 54 -2.45 -15.67 -5.31
N ILE A 55 -3.77 -15.88 -5.36
CA ILE A 55 -4.65 -15.37 -6.42
C ILE A 55 -5.41 -14.16 -5.89
N SER A 56 -5.25 -13.02 -6.55
CA SER A 56 -5.95 -11.79 -6.21
C SER A 56 -7.29 -11.69 -6.92
N HIS A 57 -8.36 -11.46 -6.15
CA HIS A 57 -9.70 -11.19 -6.65
C HIS A 57 -10.09 -9.76 -6.28
N LEU A 58 -10.49 -8.96 -7.28
CA LEU A 58 -10.87 -7.54 -7.10
C LEU A 58 -12.31 -7.29 -7.57
N PRO A 59 -13.32 -7.88 -6.91
CA PRO A 59 -14.71 -7.66 -7.27
C PRO A 59 -15.11 -6.18 -7.08
N GLY A 60 -16.04 -5.72 -7.93
CA GLY A 60 -16.59 -4.36 -7.86
C GLY A 60 -17.73 -4.21 -6.85
N THR A 61 -18.32 -5.31 -6.37
CA THR A 61 -19.49 -5.30 -5.49
C THR A 61 -19.34 -6.27 -4.31
N ARG A 62 -20.05 -5.97 -3.22
CA ARG A 62 -20.09 -6.81 -2.03
C ARG A 62 -20.63 -8.22 -2.32
N ASN A 63 -21.68 -8.34 -3.15
CA ASN A 63 -22.26 -9.64 -3.49
C ASN A 63 -21.28 -10.50 -4.30
N ALA A 64 -20.59 -9.92 -5.29
CA ALA A 64 -19.56 -10.64 -6.05
C ALA A 64 -18.44 -11.14 -5.13
N ALA A 65 -18.02 -10.33 -4.16
CA ALA A 65 -17.05 -10.73 -3.14
C ALA A 65 -17.55 -11.92 -2.30
N LEU A 66 -18.81 -11.89 -1.86
CA LEU A 66 -19.41 -12.98 -1.09
C LEU A 66 -19.49 -14.29 -1.88
N HIS A 67 -19.78 -14.24 -3.19
CA HIS A 67 -19.75 -15.43 -4.04
C HIS A 67 -18.34 -16.03 -4.13
N ILE A 68 -17.32 -15.19 -4.33
CA ILE A 68 -15.92 -15.62 -4.38
C ILE A 68 -15.50 -16.23 -3.04
N ILE A 69 -15.82 -15.57 -1.91
CA ILE A 69 -15.55 -16.07 -0.57
C ILE A 69 -16.23 -17.43 -0.34
N SER A 70 -17.48 -17.58 -0.76
CA SER A 70 -18.22 -18.84 -0.62
C SER A 70 -17.54 -19.97 -1.38
N ARG A 71 -17.08 -19.71 -2.61
CA ARG A 71 -16.31 -20.67 -3.41
C ARG A 71 -15.02 -21.07 -2.68
N ILE A 72 -14.19 -20.09 -2.31
CA ILE A 72 -12.91 -20.34 -1.62
C ILE A 72 -13.11 -21.14 -0.33
N LYS A 73 -14.15 -20.80 0.46
CA LYS A 73 -14.49 -21.51 1.69
C LYS A 73 -14.89 -22.96 1.42
N SER A 74 -15.68 -23.22 0.38
CA SER A 74 -16.06 -24.58 -0.02
C SER A 74 -14.87 -25.44 -0.45
N GLU A 75 -13.83 -24.81 -0.99
CA GLU A 75 -12.57 -25.45 -1.37
C GLU A 75 -11.62 -25.65 -0.17
N GLY A 76 -11.99 -25.21 1.04
CA GLY A 76 -11.17 -25.35 2.24
C GLY A 76 -9.87 -24.53 2.22
N ARG A 77 -9.81 -23.48 1.37
CA ARG A 77 -8.60 -22.66 1.19
C ARG A 77 -8.52 -21.53 2.21
N ARG A 78 -7.29 -21.10 2.49
CA ARG A 78 -7.01 -19.88 3.27
C ARG A 78 -7.17 -18.67 2.36
N TYR A 79 -7.59 -17.54 2.93
CA TYR A 79 -7.73 -16.29 2.20
C TYR A 79 -7.64 -15.08 3.14
N SER A 80 -7.39 -13.90 2.56
CA SER A 80 -7.48 -12.59 3.20
C SER A 80 -8.60 -11.75 2.61
N VAL A 81 -9.17 -10.82 3.39
CA VAL A 81 -10.36 -10.03 2.99
C VAL A 81 -10.21 -8.54 3.31
N GLY A 82 -10.68 -7.71 2.39
CA GLY A 82 -11.00 -6.30 2.59
C GLY A 82 -9.83 -5.34 2.46
N LEU A 83 -10.03 -4.10 2.91
CA LEU A 83 -9.08 -2.99 2.73
C LEU A 83 -7.67 -3.33 3.23
N MET A 84 -7.61 -3.98 4.39
CA MET A 84 -6.38 -4.27 5.12
C MET A 84 -5.95 -5.73 4.95
N GLN A 85 -6.63 -6.51 4.09
CA GLN A 85 -6.30 -7.92 3.80
C GLN A 85 -6.14 -8.79 5.05
N ILE A 86 -7.16 -8.78 5.92
CA ILE A 86 -7.19 -9.59 7.15
C ILE A 86 -7.32 -11.08 6.79
N THR A 87 -6.36 -11.90 7.21
CA THR A 87 -6.33 -13.33 6.90
C THR A 87 -7.35 -14.12 7.72
N SER A 88 -7.98 -15.11 7.08
CA SER A 88 -8.92 -16.09 7.66
C SER A 88 -8.46 -16.77 8.96
N THR A 89 -7.15 -16.88 9.18
CA THR A 89 -6.59 -17.41 10.43
C THR A 89 -6.84 -16.51 11.64
N ASN A 90 -7.07 -15.21 11.43
CA ASN A 90 -7.34 -14.23 12.48
C ASN A 90 -8.83 -14.13 12.86
N PHE A 91 -9.73 -14.68 12.05
CA PHE A 91 -11.18 -14.45 12.17
C PHE A 91 -11.74 -14.88 13.53
N LYS A 92 -11.39 -16.10 13.97
CA LYS A 92 -11.81 -16.64 15.26
C LYS A 92 -11.30 -15.78 16.43
N HIS A 93 -10.06 -15.30 16.34
CA HIS A 93 -9.44 -14.53 17.41
C HIS A 93 -10.12 -13.16 17.60
N TYR A 94 -10.52 -12.50 16.51
CA TYR A 94 -11.18 -11.19 16.56
C TYR A 94 -12.72 -11.26 16.53
N GLY A 95 -13.30 -12.46 16.52
CA GLY A 95 -14.76 -12.63 16.52
C GLY A 95 -15.46 -12.07 15.27
N VAL A 96 -14.81 -12.14 14.11
CA VAL A 96 -15.32 -11.61 12.84
C VAL A 96 -15.47 -12.69 11.78
N THR A 97 -16.36 -12.47 10.82
CA THR A 97 -16.50 -13.30 9.62
C THR A 97 -15.95 -12.57 8.39
N ALA A 98 -15.74 -13.32 7.31
CA ALA A 98 -15.38 -12.74 6.01
C ALA A 98 -16.40 -11.70 5.52
N ARG A 99 -17.70 -11.89 5.83
CA ARG A 99 -18.76 -10.96 5.46
C ARG A 99 -18.64 -9.62 6.20
N ASP A 100 -18.23 -9.66 7.46
CA ASP A 100 -18.04 -8.48 8.29
C ASP A 100 -16.82 -7.69 7.82
N LEU A 101 -15.76 -8.39 7.40
CA LEU A 101 -14.53 -7.77 6.89
C LEU A 101 -14.67 -7.11 5.51
N LEU A 102 -15.83 -7.22 4.85
CA LEU A 102 -16.17 -6.41 3.68
C LEU A 102 -16.74 -5.02 4.07
N ASP A 103 -17.05 -4.80 5.36
CA ASP A 103 -17.29 -3.48 5.91
C ASP A 103 -15.94 -2.78 6.18
N PRO A 104 -15.69 -1.60 5.58
CA PRO A 104 -14.44 -0.87 5.74
C PRO A 104 -14.05 -0.58 7.19
N CYS A 105 -15.01 -0.22 8.04
CA CYS A 105 -14.76 0.23 9.40
C CYS A 105 -14.43 -0.95 10.32
N ILE A 106 -15.18 -2.06 10.20
CA ILE A 106 -14.87 -3.30 10.90
C ILE A 106 -13.48 -3.81 10.48
N ASN A 107 -13.18 -3.78 9.19
CA ASN A 107 -11.88 -4.20 8.66
C ASN A 107 -10.72 -3.37 9.25
N LEU A 108 -10.87 -2.04 9.26
CA LEU A 108 -9.91 -1.12 9.88
C LEU A 108 -9.76 -1.32 11.40
N SER A 109 -10.86 -1.57 12.11
CA SER A 109 -10.84 -1.82 13.56
C SER A 109 -10.09 -3.11 13.92
N VAL A 110 -10.20 -4.15 13.08
CA VAL A 110 -9.43 -5.38 13.26
C VAL A 110 -7.95 -5.17 12.91
N TYR A 111 -7.67 -4.43 11.84
CA TYR A 111 -6.32 -4.02 11.47
C TYR A 111 -5.61 -3.27 12.60
N GLU A 112 -6.28 -2.29 13.23
CA GLU A 112 -5.74 -1.51 14.34
C GLU A 112 -5.28 -2.43 15.48
N LYS A 113 -6.10 -3.42 15.85
CA LYS A 113 -5.77 -4.39 16.89
C LYS A 113 -4.54 -5.23 16.53
N ILE A 114 -4.49 -5.76 15.31
CA ILE A 114 -3.35 -6.58 14.84
C ILE A 114 -2.06 -5.76 14.83
N LEU A 115 -2.09 -4.57 14.22
CA LEU A 115 -0.88 -3.76 14.08
C LEU A 115 -0.39 -3.25 15.44
N THR A 116 -1.31 -2.88 16.34
CA THR A 116 -0.98 -2.49 17.71
C THR A 116 -0.32 -3.63 18.48
N ASP A 117 -0.87 -4.85 18.43
CA ASP A 117 -0.24 -6.03 19.04
C ASP A 117 1.15 -6.32 18.46
N CYS A 118 1.28 -6.31 17.13
CA CYS A 118 2.55 -6.48 16.45
C CYS A 118 3.58 -5.41 16.84
N TYR A 119 3.14 -4.17 17.07
CA TYR A 119 3.99 -3.08 17.55
C TYR A 119 4.41 -3.27 19.00
N GLN A 120 3.47 -3.61 19.89
CA GLN A 120 3.76 -3.87 21.30
C GLN A 120 4.77 -5.00 21.49
N ARG A 121 4.63 -6.12 20.76
CA ARG A 121 5.59 -7.23 20.82
C ARG A 121 6.88 -6.97 20.03
N GLY A 122 6.80 -6.15 18.98
CA GLY A 122 7.89 -5.88 18.06
C GLY A 122 8.80 -4.71 18.47
N GLY A 123 8.32 -3.79 19.30
CA GLY A 123 9.05 -2.63 19.81
C GLY A 123 9.37 -1.53 18.79
N THR A 124 9.20 -1.79 17.49
CA THR A 124 9.47 -0.82 16.41
C THR A 124 8.45 -0.98 15.29
N LEU A 125 8.16 0.11 14.57
CA LEU A 125 7.25 0.08 13.41
C LEU A 125 7.75 -0.90 12.34
N LYS A 126 9.07 -0.91 12.11
CA LYS A 126 9.76 -1.83 11.20
C LYS A 126 9.41 -3.30 11.48
N ARG A 127 9.46 -3.71 12.76
CA ARG A 127 9.11 -5.08 13.19
C ARG A 127 7.61 -5.30 13.17
N ALA A 128 6.81 -4.30 13.54
CA ALA A 128 5.36 -4.36 13.48
C ALA A 128 4.84 -4.62 12.06
N LEU A 129 5.37 -3.93 11.05
CA LEU A 129 5.02 -4.11 9.64
C LEU A 129 5.39 -5.51 9.14
N SER A 130 6.54 -6.04 9.52
CA SER A 130 6.90 -7.43 9.19
C SER A 130 5.94 -8.43 9.84
N CYS A 131 5.61 -8.21 11.11
CA CYS A 131 4.68 -9.04 11.87
C CYS A 131 3.28 -9.00 11.26
N TYR A 132 2.79 -7.83 10.86
CA TYR A 132 1.51 -7.66 10.18
C TYR A 132 1.46 -8.48 8.88
N TYR A 133 2.52 -8.39 8.08
CA TYR A 133 2.61 -9.06 6.78
C TYR A 133 2.69 -10.59 6.89
N SER A 134 3.47 -11.10 7.84
CA SER A 134 3.96 -12.50 7.79
C SER A 134 3.86 -13.26 9.11
N GLY A 135 3.36 -12.62 10.17
CA GLY A 135 3.27 -13.19 11.52
C GLY A 135 4.60 -13.24 12.29
N ASN A 136 5.73 -12.83 11.70
CA ASN A 136 7.02 -12.77 12.36
C ASN A 136 7.75 -11.45 12.08
N PHE A 137 8.76 -11.15 12.90
CA PHE A 137 9.39 -9.84 12.89
C PHE A 137 10.41 -9.62 11.78
N ASP A 138 10.76 -10.64 10.98
CA ASP A 138 11.90 -10.59 10.05
C ASP A 138 11.54 -10.76 8.57
N THR A 139 10.56 -11.59 8.24
CA THR A 139 10.23 -11.93 6.84
C THR A 139 9.90 -10.70 5.99
N GLY A 140 9.05 -9.79 6.47
CA GLY A 140 8.67 -8.59 5.72
C GLY A 140 9.81 -7.59 5.49
N GLN A 141 10.94 -7.75 6.20
CA GLN A 141 12.13 -6.93 5.99
C GLN A 141 12.98 -7.44 4.82
N ARG A 142 12.86 -8.72 4.46
CA ARG A 142 13.70 -9.35 3.43
C ARG A 142 13.13 -9.13 2.03
N PRO A 143 13.98 -8.95 1.01
CA PRO A 143 13.58 -9.00 -0.39
C PRO A 143 12.87 -10.29 -0.75
N GLU A 144 11.85 -10.19 -1.58
CA GLU A 144 11.09 -11.35 -2.06
C GLU A 144 11.19 -11.45 -3.59
N ALA A 145 11.62 -12.61 -4.09
CA ALA A 145 11.76 -12.84 -5.53
C ALA A 145 10.42 -12.68 -6.27
N ALA A 146 9.31 -13.11 -5.66
CA ALA A 146 7.96 -12.96 -6.19
C ALA A 146 7.53 -11.49 -6.36
N PHE A 147 8.22 -10.54 -5.70
CA PHE A 147 7.92 -9.12 -5.74
C PHE A 147 9.12 -8.30 -6.25
N ASN A 148 9.78 -8.77 -7.31
CA ASN A 148 10.91 -8.10 -7.97
C ASN A 148 12.05 -7.73 -7.00
N GLY A 149 12.31 -8.56 -5.98
CA GLY A 149 13.36 -8.31 -4.99
C GLY A 149 13.05 -7.14 -4.06
N THR A 150 11.78 -6.71 -3.93
CA THR A 150 11.37 -5.72 -2.94
C THR A 150 10.95 -6.41 -1.64
N SER A 151 11.27 -5.81 -0.50
CA SER A 151 10.74 -6.23 0.81
C SER A 151 9.39 -5.59 1.07
N TYR A 152 8.56 -6.22 1.90
CA TYR A 152 7.25 -5.66 2.28
C TYR A 152 7.37 -4.23 2.81
N LEU A 153 8.37 -3.95 3.67
CA LEU A 153 8.64 -2.60 4.18
C LEU A 153 8.82 -1.58 3.05
N ARG A 154 9.61 -1.91 2.02
CA ARG A 154 9.77 -1.03 0.85
C ARG A 154 8.46 -0.86 0.10
N ARG A 155 7.64 -1.91 0.00
CA ARG A 155 6.36 -1.90 -0.71
C ARG A 155 5.32 -1.00 -0.04
N VAL A 156 5.31 -0.93 1.28
CA VAL A 156 4.48 -0.01 2.09
C VAL A 156 5.11 1.38 2.26
N GLY A 157 6.20 1.69 1.55
CA GLY A 157 6.82 3.02 1.62
C GLY A 157 7.59 3.30 2.92
N TYR A 158 7.87 2.29 3.75
CA TYR A 158 8.71 2.46 4.93
C TYR A 158 10.13 2.85 4.48
N SER A 159 10.50 4.11 4.72
CA SER A 159 11.83 4.64 4.50
C SER A 159 12.57 4.77 5.83
N PRO A 160 13.75 4.15 6.00
CA PRO A 160 14.59 4.40 7.17
C PRO A 160 15.24 5.79 7.11
N VAL A 161 15.25 6.42 5.92
CA VAL A 161 15.69 7.80 5.76
C VAL A 161 14.55 8.67 6.26
N VAL A 162 14.78 9.35 7.38
CA VAL A 162 13.94 10.44 7.86
C VAL A 162 13.91 11.48 6.75
N THR A 163 12.91 11.44 5.88
CA THR A 163 12.49 12.67 5.19
C THR A 163 12.04 13.59 6.31
N GLN A 164 12.97 14.43 6.78
CA GLN A 164 12.63 15.47 7.72
C GLN A 164 11.54 16.29 7.03
N TYR A 165 10.33 16.24 7.59
CA TYR A 165 9.28 17.15 7.15
C TYR A 165 9.84 18.57 7.32
N ALA A 166 9.78 19.37 6.27
CA ALA A 166 10.20 20.77 6.35
C ALA A 166 9.40 21.53 7.43
N VAL A 167 8.18 21.06 7.73
CA VAL A 167 7.33 21.55 8.81
C VAL A 167 6.81 20.35 9.61
N PRO A 168 7.16 20.21 10.89
CA PRO A 168 6.67 19.13 11.76
C PRO A 168 5.22 19.34 12.18
N ALA A 169 4.61 18.29 12.74
CA ALA A 169 3.29 18.41 13.34
C ALA A 169 3.38 19.28 14.62
N PRO A 170 2.31 20.00 15.01
CA PRO A 170 2.33 20.89 16.18
C PRO A 170 2.66 20.20 17.53
N ARG A 171 2.61 18.87 17.58
CA ARG A 171 3.01 18.06 18.74
C ARG A 171 3.93 16.96 18.25
N ASP A 172 5.23 17.18 18.39
CA ASP A 172 6.23 16.14 18.19
C ASP A 172 6.31 15.28 19.46
N ASN A 173 6.06 13.97 19.33
CA ASN A 173 6.48 13.01 20.34
C ASN A 173 8.01 12.85 20.20
N HIS A 174 8.75 13.76 20.84
CA HIS A 174 10.20 13.86 20.79
C HIS A 174 10.92 12.56 21.19
N THR A 175 11.74 12.01 20.29
CA THR A 175 13.02 11.33 20.62
C THR A 175 14.03 11.40 19.46
N LEU A 176 14.25 12.56 18.84
CA LEU A 176 15.38 12.73 17.93
C LEU A 176 16.17 13.98 18.35
N SER A 177 17.39 13.78 18.86
CA SER A 177 18.36 14.84 19.11
C SER A 177 18.68 15.56 17.79
N PRO A 178 18.76 16.90 17.76
CA PRO A 178 19.09 17.60 16.53
C PRO A 178 20.58 17.42 16.22
N LEU A 179 20.88 16.71 15.13
CA LEU A 179 22.18 16.88 14.45
C LEU A 179 22.14 18.23 13.71
N SER A 180 23.21 19.00 13.88
CA SER A 180 23.41 20.26 13.17
C SER A 180 23.44 20.03 11.65
N LEU A 181 22.39 20.49 10.96
CA LEU A 181 22.37 20.56 9.50
C LEU A 181 23.20 21.77 9.06
N GLN A 182 24.34 21.53 8.41
CA GLN A 182 25.01 22.57 7.64
C GLN A 182 24.25 22.76 6.32
N THR A 183 23.48 23.84 6.24
CA THR A 183 22.83 24.25 4.99
C THR A 183 23.87 24.78 4.02
N SER A 184 24.02 24.11 2.88
CA SER A 184 24.53 24.75 1.67
C SER A 184 23.36 25.41 0.94
N PRO A 185 23.48 26.66 0.43
CA PRO A 185 22.37 27.33 -0.23
C PRO A 185 21.98 26.57 -1.51
N ALA A 186 20.74 26.08 -1.56
CA ALA A 186 20.17 25.53 -2.80
C ALA A 186 19.66 26.68 -3.66
N GLU A 187 20.19 26.80 -4.88
CA GLU A 187 19.72 27.73 -5.90
C GLU A 187 18.27 27.38 -6.29
N ILE A 188 17.38 28.38 -6.27
CA ILE A 188 15.93 28.18 -6.47
C ILE A 188 15.64 28.04 -7.97
N PRO A 189 15.13 26.91 -8.48
CA PRO A 189 14.62 26.86 -9.84
C PRO A 189 13.31 27.66 -9.92
N ALA A 190 13.23 28.59 -10.87
CA ALA A 190 12.19 29.61 -10.96
C ALA A 190 10.75 29.08 -11.19
N ARG A 191 10.52 27.77 -11.38
CA ARG A 191 9.18 27.16 -11.47
C ARG A 191 9.20 25.69 -11.01
N PRO A 192 8.26 25.23 -10.17
CA PRO A 192 8.14 23.81 -9.86
C PRO A 192 7.59 23.05 -11.08
N ARG A 193 8.36 22.10 -11.62
CA ARG A 193 7.87 21.12 -12.60
C ARG A 193 7.32 19.90 -11.86
N LEU A 194 6.01 19.74 -11.89
CA LEU A 194 5.34 18.52 -11.42
C LEU A 194 5.27 17.52 -12.60
N ILE A 195 5.94 16.37 -12.48
CA ILE A 195 5.87 15.28 -13.47
C ILE A 195 5.40 14.03 -12.73
N TRP A 196 4.14 13.64 -12.95
CA TRP A 196 3.58 12.37 -12.50
C TRP A 196 3.28 11.48 -13.72
N PRO A 197 3.57 10.16 -13.66
CA PRO A 197 3.14 9.24 -14.71
C PRO A 197 1.62 8.99 -14.62
N GLY A 198 0.95 8.96 -15.77
CA GLY A 198 -0.50 8.93 -15.89
C GLY A 198 -1.22 7.60 -15.61
N SER A 199 -0.60 6.62 -14.93
CA SER A 199 -1.29 5.43 -14.40
C SER A 199 -0.40 4.50 -13.54
N VAL A 200 -1.08 3.70 -12.69
CA VAL A 200 -0.61 2.88 -11.54
C VAL A 200 0.32 1.72 -11.93
N VAL A 201 1.29 1.41 -11.05
CA VAL A 201 2.05 0.15 -11.08
C VAL A 201 1.84 -0.66 -9.80
N ARG A 202 1.18 -1.82 -9.94
CA ARG A 202 1.83 -3.10 -9.62
C ARG A 202 1.26 -4.21 -10.52
N GLY A 203 2.08 -4.67 -11.47
CA GLY A 203 1.87 -5.88 -12.28
C GLY A 203 1.14 -5.70 -13.62
N VAL A 204 1.86 -5.25 -14.67
CA VAL A 204 1.38 -5.40 -16.06
C VAL A 204 2.38 -6.26 -16.85
N PRO A 205 1.94 -7.34 -17.53
CA PRO A 205 2.80 -8.20 -18.35
C PRO A 205 3.44 -7.47 -19.53
N SER A 206 4.63 -7.91 -19.96
CA SER A 206 5.52 -7.28 -20.95
C SER A 206 4.88 -6.99 -22.32
N VAL A 207 3.79 -7.66 -22.67
CA VAL A 207 3.14 -7.58 -24.00
C VAL A 207 2.37 -6.26 -24.21
N LEU A 208 1.97 -5.57 -23.14
CA LEU A 208 1.24 -4.29 -23.25
C LEU A 208 2.16 -3.06 -23.39
N ARG A 209 3.49 -3.25 -23.42
CA ARG A 209 4.48 -2.18 -23.57
C ARG A 209 4.52 -1.56 -24.99
N GLN A 210 3.98 -2.24 -26.00
CA GLN A 210 4.17 -1.85 -27.40
C GLN A 210 3.01 -1.05 -28.02
N GLN A 211 1.87 -0.90 -27.35
CA GLN A 211 0.67 -0.28 -27.96
C GLN A 211 0.47 1.22 -27.66
N GLN A 212 1.29 1.86 -26.80
CA GLN A 212 1.12 3.27 -26.41
C GLN A 212 2.10 4.27 -27.08
N THR A 213 2.79 3.88 -28.16
CA THR A 213 3.70 4.73 -28.93
C THR A 213 3.03 5.79 -29.83
N ARG A 214 1.76 6.17 -29.59
CA ARG A 214 1.07 7.18 -30.42
C ARG A 214 0.52 8.35 -29.60
N THR A 215 1.40 9.17 -29.03
CA THR A 215 1.29 10.65 -29.01
C THR A 215 2.50 11.26 -28.31
N THR A 216 3.60 11.38 -29.06
CA THR A 216 4.76 12.22 -28.67
C THR A 216 4.54 13.60 -29.28
N VAL A 217 4.39 14.64 -28.45
CA VAL A 217 4.45 16.03 -28.92
C VAL A 217 5.86 16.56 -28.66
N TRP A 218 6.60 16.79 -29.74
CA TRP A 218 7.90 17.45 -29.73
C TRP A 218 7.72 18.97 -29.64
N ARG A 219 8.46 19.65 -28.77
CA ARG A 219 8.64 21.12 -28.83
C ARG A 219 10.08 21.42 -29.22
N ASN A 220 10.27 21.93 -30.43
CA ASN A 220 11.52 22.49 -30.93
C ASN A 220 11.77 23.87 -30.28
N TYR A 221 13.03 24.16 -29.97
CA TYR A 221 13.51 25.44 -29.42
C TYR A 221 14.04 26.36 -30.53
N SER A 222 13.53 27.62 -30.53
CA SER A 222 14.14 28.94 -30.82
C SER A 222 14.87 29.20 -32.17
N ILE A 223 15.00 30.40 -32.76
CA ILE A 223 15.25 31.81 -32.33
C ILE A 223 14.73 32.78 -33.45
N PRO A 224 14.46 34.08 -33.18
CA PRO A 224 13.73 35.03 -34.05
C PRO A 224 14.63 36.00 -34.84
N ALA A 225 14.07 36.74 -35.81
CA ALA A 225 14.52 38.07 -36.28
C ALA A 225 13.42 38.70 -37.20
N THR A 226 12.95 39.92 -36.90
CA THR A 226 13.04 41.17 -37.72
C THR A 226 12.33 41.10 -39.10
N GLU A 227 11.53 42.04 -39.57
CA GLU A 227 11.50 43.50 -39.47
C GLU A 227 10.16 44.02 -40.08
N GLU A 228 9.97 45.34 -40.04
CA GLU A 228 9.03 46.22 -40.80
C GLU A 228 8.72 45.74 -42.24
N GLU A 229 7.67 46.12 -42.98
CA GLU A 229 6.93 47.38 -43.11
C GLU A 229 5.72 47.14 -44.05
N LYS A 230 4.63 47.87 -43.80
CA LYS A 230 3.58 48.31 -44.75
C LYS A 230 2.46 47.35 -45.20
#